data_AF-A0A7S3U4J4-F1
#
_entry.id   AF-A0A7S3U4J4-F1
#
_cell.length_a   1.000
_cell.length_b   1.000
_cell.length_c   1.000
_cell.angle_alpha   90.00
_cell.angle_beta   90.00
_cell.angle_gamma   90.00
#
_symmetry.space_group_name_H-M   'P 1'
#
loop_
_entity.id
_entity.type
_entity.pdbx_description
1 polymer ?
#
loop_
_entity_poly.entity_id
_entity_poly.type
_entity_poly.pdbx_seq_one_letter_code
_entity_poly.pdbx_strand_id
1 'polypeptide(L)'
;AQQDADWLLFQQGNYTTLFQQKTNLCSHTGLDFIFRLLQLEPSRRMSIQDALGHAWLADPKICPVIAPKVLWPESLLKAAKAKEAPAPKPKEKEQPSVNMGGTQRATGTLSPGVSADVSSAKL
;
A
#
# COMPACT_ATOMS: atom_id res chain seq x y z
N ALA A 1 30.68 9.79 -2.24
CA ALA A 1 30.54 10.51 -0.96
C ALA A 1 31.11 11.94 -1.01
N GLN A 2 32.26 12.18 -1.66
CA GLN A 2 33.00 13.46 -1.58
C GLN A 2 32.40 14.65 -2.35
N GLN A 3 31.26 14.48 -3.05
CA GLN A 3 30.57 15.53 -3.80
C GLN A 3 29.13 15.77 -3.32
N ASP A 4 28.76 15.27 -2.14
CA ASP A 4 27.44 15.55 -1.58
C ASP A 4 27.38 17.03 -1.14
N ALA A 5 26.42 17.78 -1.67
CA ALA A 5 26.22 19.19 -1.35
C ALA A 5 25.99 19.40 0.15
N ASP A 6 25.30 18.45 0.80
CA ASP A 6 25.05 18.47 2.24
C ASP A 6 26.35 18.26 3.03
N TRP A 7 27.22 17.39 2.52
CA TRP A 7 28.52 17.13 3.12
C TRP A 7 29.43 18.35 3.07
N LEU A 8 29.41 19.10 1.96
CA LEU A 8 30.16 20.35 1.82
C LEU A 8 29.67 21.41 2.81
N LEU A 9 28.34 21.58 2.94
CA LEU A 9 27.75 22.51 3.91
C LEU A 9 28.10 22.13 5.35
N PHE A 10 28.12 20.84 5.66
CA PHE A 10 28.52 20.32 6.97
C PHE A 10 30.00 20.62 7.27
N GLN A 11 30.91 20.38 6.31
CA GLN A 11 32.34 20.67 6.49
C GLN A 11 32.64 22.16 6.61
N GLN A 12 31.86 23.01 5.96
CA GLN A 12 31.98 24.47 6.01
C GLN A 12 31.36 25.09 7.29
N GLY A 13 30.76 24.28 8.16
CA GLY A 13 30.10 24.76 9.38
C GLY A 13 28.80 25.54 9.13
N ASN A 14 28.24 25.48 7.91
CA ASN A 14 27.02 26.19 7.55
C ASN A 14 25.78 25.38 7.92
N TYR A 15 25.63 25.12 9.21
CA TYR A 15 24.55 24.28 9.75
C TYR A 15 23.18 24.91 9.56
N THR A 16 23.07 26.24 9.60
CA THR A 16 21.80 26.95 9.44
C THR A 16 21.18 26.69 8.07
N THR A 17 21.95 26.80 6.99
CA THR A 17 21.49 26.49 5.63
C THR A 17 21.16 25.01 5.48
N LEU A 18 22.04 24.13 5.99
CA LEU A 18 21.86 22.67 5.93
C LEU A 18 20.55 22.24 6.60
N PHE A 19 20.24 22.81 7.78
CA PHE A 19 19.01 22.49 8.49
C PHE A 19 17.78 23.13 7.86
N GLN A 20 17.83 24.40 7.41
CA GLN A 20 16.68 25.04 6.76
C GLN A 20 16.22 24.33 5.47
N GLN A 21 17.17 23.81 4.69
CA GLN A 21 16.86 23.04 3.49
C GLN A 21 16.15 21.72 3.81
N LYS A 22 16.44 21.12 4.97
CA LYS A 22 15.93 19.80 5.36
C LYS A 22 14.75 19.82 6.31
N THR A 23 14.54 20.90 7.06
CA THR A 23 13.43 21.04 8.01
C THR A 23 12.05 21.03 7.34
N ASN A 24 11.99 21.24 6.02
CA ASN A 24 10.74 21.16 5.24
C ASN A 24 10.45 19.76 4.66
N LEU A 25 11.31 18.76 4.87
CA LEU A 25 11.18 17.46 4.20
C LEU A 25 10.22 16.48 4.91
N CYS A 26 9.81 16.75 6.14
CA CYS A 26 9.05 15.79 6.94
C CYS A 26 7.77 16.41 7.51
N SER A 27 6.66 15.66 7.46
CA SER A 27 5.44 16.05 8.14
C SER A 27 5.63 16.03 9.65
N HIS A 28 4.80 16.78 10.38
CA HIS A 28 4.82 16.78 11.86
C HIS A 28 4.66 15.35 12.43
N THR A 29 3.80 14.52 11.82
CA THR A 29 3.62 13.11 12.20
C THR A 29 4.84 12.26 11.89
N GLY A 30 5.57 12.54 10.81
CA GLY A 30 6.82 11.86 10.48
C GLY A 30 7.95 12.22 11.45
N LEU A 31 8.04 13.49 11.87
CA LEU A 31 9.01 13.91 12.89
C LEU A 31 8.72 13.25 14.25
N ASP A 32 7.46 13.19 14.69
CA ASP A 32 7.08 12.50 15.92
C ASP A 32 7.47 11.01 15.87
N PHE A 33 7.20 10.34 14.74
CA PHE A 33 7.61 8.96 14.53
C PHE A 33 9.13 8.76 14.67
N ILE A 34 9.91 9.62 14.01
CA ILE A 34 11.37 9.61 14.07
C ILE A 34 11.87 9.83 15.49
N PHE A 35 11.36 10.83 16.21
CA PHE A 35 11.81 11.12 17.58
C PHE A 35 11.51 10.00 18.56
N ARG A 36 10.40 9.29 18.41
CA ARG A 36 10.07 8.14 19.27
C ARG A 36 10.94 6.91 18.98
N LEU A 37 11.44 6.77 17.75
CA LEU A 37 12.41 5.72 17.38
C LEU A 37 13.86 6.08 17.76
N LEU A 38 14.23 7.35 17.69
CA LEU A 38 15.61 7.81 17.94
C LEU A 38 15.86 8.25 19.39
N GLN A 39 15.14 7.65 20.35
CA GLN A 39 15.44 7.84 21.77
C GLN A 39 16.83 7.24 22.10
N LEU A 40 17.64 8.03 22.82
CA LEU A 40 18.96 7.61 23.32
C LEU A 40 18.83 6.37 24.22
N GLU A 41 17.90 6.43 25.18
CA GLU A 41 17.59 5.32 26.08
C GLU A 41 16.72 4.26 25.37
N PRO A 42 17.20 3.01 25.22
CA PRO A 42 16.47 1.98 24.51
C PRO A 42 15.12 1.62 25.14
N SER A 43 15.02 1.69 26.47
CA SER A 43 13.80 1.41 27.23
C SER A 43 12.67 2.41 26.96
N ARG A 44 13.01 3.61 26.48
CA ARG A 44 12.06 4.68 26.11
C ARG A 44 11.72 4.68 24.64
N ARG A 45 12.42 3.87 23.83
CA ARG A 45 12.21 3.77 22.40
C ARG A 45 10.86 3.12 22.13
N MET A 46 10.17 3.63 21.11
CA MET A 46 8.94 3.03 20.62
C MET A 46 9.15 1.56 20.24
N SER A 47 8.23 0.70 20.66
CA SER A 47 8.23 -0.70 20.26
C SER A 47 7.83 -0.87 18.80
N ILE A 48 8.17 -2.01 18.19
CA ILE A 48 7.76 -2.31 16.80
C ILE A 48 6.23 -2.33 16.68
N GLN A 49 5.54 -2.89 17.68
CA GLN A 49 4.08 -2.98 17.68
C GLN A 49 3.44 -1.59 17.68
N ASP A 50 3.94 -0.67 18.49
CA ASP A 50 3.46 0.72 18.52
C ASP A 50 3.80 1.47 17.24
N ALA A 51 4.98 1.18 16.66
CA ALA A 51 5.41 1.79 15.41
C ALA A 51 4.46 1.46 14.25
N LEU A 52 4.05 0.19 14.11
CA LEU A 52 3.12 -0.25 13.07
C LEU A 52 1.73 0.41 13.19
N GLY A 53 1.33 0.82 14.40
CA GLY A 53 0.09 1.56 14.64
C GLY A 53 0.23 3.08 14.57
N HIS A 54 1.42 3.61 14.26
CA HIS A 54 1.66 5.05 14.31
C HIS A 54 0.93 5.80 13.20
N ALA A 55 0.38 6.98 13.51
CA ALA A 55 -0.40 7.80 12.56
C ALA A 55 0.35 8.14 11.28
N TRP A 56 1.68 8.22 11.33
CA TRP A 56 2.50 8.42 10.14
C TRP A 56 2.49 7.21 9.20
N LEU A 57 2.60 5.96 9.70
CA LEU A 57 2.53 4.77 8.86
C LEU A 57 1.10 4.39 8.45
N ALA A 58 0.12 4.79 9.26
CA ALA A 58 -1.30 4.53 9.00
C ALA A 58 -1.92 5.48 7.96
N ASP A 59 -1.20 6.50 7.49
CA ASP A 59 -1.72 7.43 6.49
C ASP A 59 -1.88 6.72 5.14
N PRO A 60 -3.12 6.58 4.61
CA PRO A 60 -3.37 5.90 3.34
C PRO A 60 -2.76 6.63 2.14
N LYS A 61 -2.34 7.90 2.29
CA LYS A 61 -1.64 8.66 1.24
C LYS A 61 -0.17 8.26 1.12
N ILE A 62 0.38 7.60 2.13
CA ILE A 62 1.78 7.19 2.14
C ILE A 62 1.88 5.78 1.54
N CYS A 63 2.41 5.71 0.33
CA CYS A 63 2.72 4.43 -0.31
C CYS A 63 4.10 3.94 0.12
N PRO A 64 4.24 2.70 0.61
CA PRO A 64 5.55 2.15 0.93
C PRO A 64 6.41 2.08 -0.34
N VAL A 65 7.66 2.51 -0.22
CA VAL A 65 8.64 2.36 -1.30
C VAL A 65 8.99 0.88 -1.40
N ILE A 66 8.62 0.25 -2.52
CA ILE A 66 8.98 -1.14 -2.77
C ILE A 66 10.47 -1.23 -3.05
N ALA A 67 11.17 -2.05 -2.26
CA ALA A 67 12.59 -2.27 -2.43
C ALA A 67 12.87 -2.80 -3.85
N PRO A 68 13.85 -2.24 -4.59
CA PRO A 68 14.29 -2.77 -5.87
C PRO A 68 14.67 -4.26 -5.76
N LYS A 69 14.33 -5.06 -6.77
CA LYS A 69 14.60 -6.51 -6.77
C LYS A 69 16.09 -6.85 -6.59
N VAL A 70 16.99 -5.95 -6.94
CA VAL A 70 18.44 -6.07 -6.73
C VAL A 70 18.81 -6.19 -5.24
N LEU A 71 18.02 -5.59 -4.34
CA LEU A 71 18.26 -5.61 -2.89
C LEU A 71 17.53 -6.76 -2.19
N TRP A 72 16.81 -7.60 -2.93
CA TRP A 72 16.07 -8.70 -2.33
C TRP A 72 17.01 -9.84 -1.93
N PRO A 73 16.79 -10.49 -0.78
CA PRO A 73 17.48 -11.73 -0.46
C PRO A 73 17.27 -12.80 -1.53
N GLU A 74 18.29 -13.63 -1.75
CA GLU A 74 18.25 -14.76 -2.70
C GLU A 74 17.02 -15.67 -2.52
N SER A 75 16.54 -15.82 -1.28
CA SER A 75 15.33 -16.59 -0.98
C SER A 75 14.08 -16.00 -1.63
N LEU A 76 13.92 -14.67 -1.62
CA LEU A 76 12.80 -13.99 -2.26
C LEU A 76 12.91 -14.02 -3.78
N LEU A 77 14.12 -13.92 -4.33
CA LEU A 77 14.36 -14.03 -5.77
C LEU A 77 13.99 -15.42 -6.30
N LYS A 78 14.37 -16.48 -5.59
CA LYS A 78 13.97 -17.86 -5.92
C LYS A 78 12.45 -18.05 -5.83
N ALA A 79 11.81 -17.52 -4.79
CA ALA A 79 10.36 -17.59 -4.62
C ALA A 79 9.59 -16.81 -5.72
N ALA A 80 10.11 -15.66 -6.15
CA ALA A 80 9.52 -14.87 -7.23
C ALA A 80 9.61 -15.61 -8.58
N LYS A 81 10.77 -16.20 -8.90
CA LYS A 81 10.95 -17.00 -10.12
C LYS A 81 10.10 -18.27 -10.14
N ALA A 82 9.89 -18.90 -8.98
CA ALA A 82 9.03 -20.09 -8.86
C ALA A 82 7.54 -19.78 -9.12
N LYS A 83 7.10 -18.55 -8.86
CA LYS A 83 5.72 -18.09 -9.16
C LYS A 83 5.52 -17.63 -10.60
N GLU A 84 6.60 -17.39 -11.34
CA GLU A 84 6.59 -16.92 -12.74
C GLU A 84 6.75 -18.07 -13.76
N ALA A 85 6.86 -19.32 -13.28
CA ALA A 85 6.82 -20.49 -14.15
C ALA A 85 5.42 -20.61 -14.83
N PRO A 86 5.37 -20.87 -16.14
CA PRO A 86 4.12 -20.81 -16.91
C PRO A 86 3.09 -21.80 -16.38
N ALA A 87 1.88 -21.29 -16.13
CA ALA A 87 0.72 -22.10 -15.80
C ALA A 87 0.58 -23.26 -16.80
N PRO A 88 0.33 -24.50 -16.35
CA PRO A 88 0.08 -25.61 -17.26
C PRO A 88 -1.14 -25.27 -18.10
N LYS A 89 -0.97 -25.26 -19.43
CA LYS A 89 -2.05 -25.08 -20.40
C LYS A 89 -3.21 -26.02 -20.03
N PRO A 90 -4.46 -25.52 -19.88
CA PRO A 90 -5.59 -26.40 -19.66
C PRO A 90 -5.68 -27.39 -20.82
N LYS A 91 -5.55 -28.68 -20.51
CA LYS A 91 -5.81 -29.77 -21.46
C LYS A 91 -7.29 -29.72 -21.80
N GLU A 92 -7.57 -29.31 -23.03
CA GLU A 92 -8.87 -29.38 -23.68
C GLU A 92 -9.35 -30.84 -23.67
N LYS A 93 -10.32 -31.14 -22.79
CA LYS A 93 -11.04 -32.41 -22.81
C LYS A 93 -12.17 -32.26 -23.81
N GLU A 94 -11.99 -32.93 -24.94
CA GLU A 94 -12.97 -33.29 -25.94
C GLU A 94 -14.31 -33.71 -25.30
N GLN A 95 -15.36 -32.92 -25.54
CA GLN A 95 -16.73 -33.24 -25.19
C GLN A 95 -17.39 -34.02 -26.34
N PRO A 96 -18.01 -35.19 -26.11
CA PRO A 96 -18.89 -35.77 -27.10
C PRO A 96 -20.24 -35.02 -27.10
N SER A 97 -20.58 -34.55 -28.29
CA SER A 97 -21.89 -34.05 -28.72
C SER A 97 -23.02 -34.99 -28.31
N VAL A 98 -24.04 -34.46 -27.62
CA VAL A 98 -25.40 -35.01 -27.67
C VAL A 98 -26.39 -33.85 -27.74
N ASN A 99 -26.98 -33.72 -28.92
CA ASN A 99 -28.06 -32.84 -29.27
C ASN A 99 -29.40 -33.54 -28.95
N MET A 100 -30.36 -32.87 -28.29
CA MET A 100 -31.80 -33.17 -28.45
C MET A 100 -32.62 -32.05 -27.79
N GLY A 101 -33.48 -31.42 -28.59
CA GLY A 101 -34.25 -30.24 -28.22
C GLY A 101 -35.57 -30.50 -27.48
N GLY A 102 -36.30 -29.41 -27.24
CA GLY A 102 -37.70 -29.46 -26.81
C GLY A 102 -38.21 -28.22 -26.07
N THR A 103 -38.79 -27.29 -26.83
CA THR A 103 -40.12 -26.68 -26.60
C THR A 103 -40.40 -25.80 -25.35
N GLN A 104 -40.48 -24.48 -25.64
CA GLN A 104 -41.48 -23.46 -25.26
C GLN A 104 -42.23 -23.52 -23.91
N ARG A 105 -42.25 -22.39 -23.16
CA ARG A 105 -43.45 -21.52 -23.03
C ARG A 105 -43.21 -20.24 -22.22
N ALA A 106 -43.90 -19.20 -22.67
CA ALA A 106 -43.93 -17.83 -22.13
C ALA A 106 -44.87 -17.67 -20.93
N THR A 107 -44.57 -16.70 -20.06
CA THR A 107 -45.50 -15.87 -19.27
C THR A 107 -44.74 -14.54 -19.01
N GLY A 108 -45.21 -13.35 -19.41
CA GLY A 108 -46.28 -12.57 -18.76
C GLY A 108 -45.78 -12.05 -17.39
N THR A 109 -45.83 -10.79 -16.96
CA THR A 109 -46.66 -9.62 -17.32
C THR A 109 -46.09 -8.41 -16.56
N LEU A 110 -46.39 -7.21 -17.03
CA LEU A 110 -45.91 -5.89 -16.61
C LEU A 110 -46.49 -5.35 -15.27
N SER A 111 -45.78 -4.33 -14.72
CA SER A 111 -46.30 -3.12 -14.03
C SER A 111 -46.27 -3.08 -12.47
N PRO A 112 -46.51 -1.92 -11.80
CA PRO A 112 -45.48 -0.98 -11.30
C PRO A 112 -45.78 -0.49 -9.85
N GLY A 113 -45.06 0.54 -9.35
CA GLY A 113 -45.58 1.47 -8.31
C GLY A 113 -44.65 1.74 -7.12
N VAL A 114 -44.16 2.98 -6.98
CA VAL A 114 -44.59 4.04 -6.01
C VAL A 114 -43.67 4.04 -4.76
N SER A 115 -42.75 5.01 -4.60
CA SER A 115 -42.86 6.41 -4.13
C SER A 115 -43.17 6.62 -2.63
N ALA A 116 -42.37 7.51 -2.02
CA ALA A 116 -42.44 8.24 -0.72
C ALA A 116 -41.11 8.03 0.06
N ASP A 117 -40.20 8.98 0.27
CA ASP A 117 -40.27 10.39 0.72
C ASP A 117 -41.04 10.55 2.06
N VAL A 118 -40.33 10.76 3.17
CA VAL A 118 -40.24 12.07 3.88
C VAL A 118 -39.59 11.93 5.28
N SER A 119 -38.69 12.88 5.57
CA SER A 119 -38.32 13.55 6.83
C SER A 119 -38.61 12.99 8.24
N SER A 120 -37.60 13.09 9.11
CA SER A 120 -37.61 13.83 10.42
C SER A 120 -36.21 13.72 11.05
N ALA A 121 -35.42 14.75 11.34
CA ALA A 121 -35.59 15.97 12.15
C ALA A 121 -35.76 15.72 13.67
N LYS A 122 -35.00 16.50 14.46
CA LYS A 122 -34.87 16.63 15.94
C LYS A 122 -33.71 15.83 16.54
N LEU A 123 -32.83 16.39 17.37
CA LEU A 123 -32.82 17.65 18.14
C LEU A 123 -31.37 18.11 18.31
#